data_AF-A0A432QV40-F1
#
_entry.id   AF-A0A432QV40-F1
#
_cell.length_a   1.000
_cell.length_b   1.000
_cell.length_c   1.000
_cell.angle_alpha   90.00
_cell.angle_beta   90.00
_cell.angle_gamma   90.00
#
_symmetry.space_group_name_H-M   'P 1'
#
loop_
_entity.id
_entity.type
_entity.pdbx_description
1 polymer ?
#
loop_
_entity_poly.entity_id
_entity_poly.type
_entity_poly.pdbx_seq_one_letter_code
_entity_poly.pdbx_strand_id
1 'polypeptide(L)'
;NLHRSPMYGECKLISGVGVRYCPSIEDKIVKFPEKERHHVFVEPEGRNTIEFYPNGTSTSLPFDVQEKIIHSIPGLENAKIIRPAYAIEYDFVDPTHLYPTLETKIIQGLFNAGQINGTTGYEEAAGQGIVAGINAALYSLGKDERFILGRDEAYIGVMIDDLVNRGVREPYRLFTSRAEYRLLLRYDNADYRLAKYGYRFGLLTREQYERVKRKYETVKVFIEKLREVKVKPEIINPVLEKANSTPLRESKTVYEILKRPEVKLQEMLRVIPFELDIEDRKLLEEILEEVEIEVKYEGYIKRQLEEVKRFRKLENVKIPPDFDYDIVPISTEEKQKLKEMKPLTLGQAARLEGIRPASIPILAIYIEKWKKGELKRES
;
A
#
# COMPACT_ATOMS: atom_id res chain seq x y z
N ASN A 1 33.13 -18.59 4.32
CA ASN A 1 32.61 -19.12 3.03
C ASN A 1 32.11 -18.05 2.05
N LEU A 2 32.25 -16.74 2.33
CA LEU A 2 31.75 -15.68 1.42
C LEU A 2 32.39 -15.68 0.02
N HIS A 3 33.66 -16.05 -0.11
CA HIS A 3 34.35 -16.18 -1.41
C HIS A 3 33.71 -17.22 -2.34
N ARG A 4 32.87 -18.13 -1.83
CA ARG A 4 32.11 -19.14 -2.59
C ARG A 4 30.69 -18.69 -2.93
N SER A 5 30.27 -17.50 -2.51
CA SER A 5 28.93 -16.97 -2.81
C SER A 5 28.84 -16.58 -4.28
N PRO A 6 27.78 -16.96 -5.01
CA PRO A 6 27.47 -16.41 -6.33
C PRO A 6 27.37 -14.89 -6.38
N MET A 7 27.04 -14.22 -5.26
CA MET A 7 26.92 -12.75 -5.18
C MET A 7 28.22 -12.05 -4.75
N TYR A 8 28.95 -12.60 -3.76
CA TYR A 8 30.15 -11.96 -3.18
C TYR A 8 31.48 -12.59 -3.59
N GLY A 9 31.44 -13.80 -4.13
CA GLY A 9 32.60 -14.58 -4.49
C GLY A 9 33.27 -14.13 -5.78
N GLU A 10 34.42 -14.72 -6.07
CA GLU A 10 35.27 -14.32 -7.19
C GLU A 10 34.64 -14.64 -8.56
N CYS A 11 33.83 -15.69 -8.64
CA CYS A 11 33.16 -16.10 -9.88
C CYS A 11 31.93 -15.25 -10.25
N LYS A 12 31.44 -14.37 -9.36
CA LYS A 12 30.25 -13.48 -9.50
C LYS A 12 29.23 -13.97 -10.55
N LEU A 13 28.58 -15.10 -10.24
CA LEU A 13 27.62 -15.73 -11.16
C LEU A 13 26.28 -14.98 -11.22
N ILE A 14 26.01 -14.09 -10.26
CA ILE A 14 24.82 -13.25 -10.22
C ILE A 14 25.25 -11.80 -10.43
N SER A 15 24.68 -11.15 -11.43
CA SER A 15 24.97 -9.76 -11.79
C SER A 15 23.90 -8.78 -11.31
N GLY A 16 22.67 -9.27 -11.12
CA GLY A 16 21.51 -8.52 -10.67
C GLY A 16 21.62 -8.04 -9.23
N VAL A 17 20.95 -6.92 -8.96
CA VAL A 17 20.85 -6.36 -7.61
C VAL A 17 19.78 -7.12 -6.84
N GLY A 18 20.19 -7.81 -5.76
CA GLY A 18 19.28 -8.49 -4.85
C GLY A 18 18.39 -7.53 -4.05
N VAL A 19 17.33 -8.06 -3.44
CA VAL A 19 16.41 -7.29 -2.59
C VAL A 19 17.10 -6.72 -1.35
N ARG A 20 17.07 -5.40 -1.17
CA ARG A 20 17.62 -4.70 0.01
C ARG A 20 16.90 -5.04 1.30
N TYR A 21 15.60 -5.33 1.26
CA TYR A 21 14.75 -5.49 2.45
C TYR A 21 14.59 -6.94 2.92
N CYS A 22 14.76 -7.93 2.04
CA CYS A 22 14.82 -9.35 2.40
C CYS A 22 16.12 -9.98 1.87
N PRO A 23 17.29 -9.45 2.27
CA PRO A 23 18.55 -9.93 1.75
C PRO A 23 18.83 -11.38 2.17
N SER A 24 19.64 -12.10 1.40
CA SER A 24 20.14 -13.41 1.78
C SER A 24 20.93 -13.34 3.08
N ILE A 25 21.08 -14.46 3.79
CA ILE A 25 21.82 -14.49 5.06
C ILE A 25 23.26 -14.03 4.87
N GLU A 26 23.91 -14.38 3.76
CA GLU A 26 25.26 -13.90 3.41
C GLU A 26 25.33 -12.39 3.17
N ASP A 27 24.26 -11.75 2.67
CA ASP A 27 24.19 -10.30 2.50
C ASP A 27 23.85 -9.60 3.82
N LYS A 28 22.98 -10.18 4.65
CA LYS A 28 22.66 -9.66 5.99
C LYS A 28 23.90 -9.49 6.86
N ILE A 29 24.74 -10.52 6.93
CA ILE A 29 25.94 -10.49 7.79
C ILE A 29 27.00 -9.50 7.28
N VAL A 30 27.05 -9.25 5.96
CA VAL A 30 27.96 -8.27 5.37
C VAL A 30 27.46 -6.84 5.59
N LYS A 31 26.15 -6.61 5.43
CA LYS A 31 25.53 -5.29 5.62
C LYS A 31 25.40 -4.88 7.08
N PHE A 32 25.21 -5.84 7.99
CA PHE A 32 24.97 -5.61 9.41
C PHE A 32 25.96 -6.39 10.28
N PRO A 33 27.28 -6.15 10.13
CA PRO A 33 28.31 -6.91 10.84
C PRO A 33 28.25 -6.73 12.37
N GLU A 34 27.62 -5.67 12.85
CA GLU A 34 27.42 -5.38 14.27
C GLU A 34 26.34 -6.25 14.94
N LYS A 35 25.50 -6.94 14.15
CA LYS A 35 24.43 -7.77 14.69
C LYS A 35 24.95 -9.15 15.06
N GLU A 36 24.96 -9.43 16.36
CA GLU A 36 25.38 -10.74 16.88
C GLU A 36 24.42 -11.89 16.54
N ARG A 37 23.15 -11.58 16.22
CA ARG A 37 22.13 -12.57 15.88
C ARG A 37 21.09 -12.04 14.90
N HIS A 38 20.53 -12.96 14.11
CA HIS A 38 19.37 -12.72 13.25
C HIS A 38 18.24 -13.68 13.61
N HIS A 39 17.00 -13.19 13.53
CA HIS A 39 15.83 -14.04 13.78
C HIS A 39 15.58 -15.00 12.62
N VAL A 40 15.20 -16.23 12.97
CA VAL A 40 14.75 -17.26 12.04
C VAL A 40 13.39 -17.75 12.52
N PHE A 41 12.41 -17.81 11.62
CA PHE A 41 11.12 -18.45 11.87
C PHE A 41 11.10 -19.80 11.16
N VAL A 42 10.76 -20.87 11.88
CA VAL A 42 10.62 -22.20 11.31
C VAL A 42 9.13 -22.43 11.05
N GLU A 43 8.72 -22.24 9.81
CA GLU A 43 7.31 -22.19 9.42
C GLU A 43 6.90 -23.54 8.78
N PRO A 44 5.84 -24.22 9.25
CA PRO A 44 5.35 -25.42 8.58
C PRO A 44 4.74 -25.06 7.21
N GLU A 45 5.12 -25.76 6.14
CA GLU A 45 4.59 -25.46 4.80
C GLU A 45 3.16 -26.00 4.58
N GLY A 46 2.68 -26.90 5.44
CA GLY A 46 1.32 -27.41 5.36
C GLY A 46 0.99 -28.48 6.41
N ARG A 47 -0.29 -28.86 6.50
CA ARG A 47 -0.78 -29.84 7.49
C ARG A 47 -0.35 -31.28 7.20
N ASN A 48 -0.11 -31.61 5.92
CA ASN A 48 0.12 -32.98 5.44
C ASN A 48 1.54 -33.15 4.84
N THR A 49 2.45 -32.23 5.12
CA THR A 49 3.86 -32.32 4.70
C THR A 49 4.76 -32.29 5.93
N ILE A 50 5.97 -32.80 5.77
CA ILE A 50 7.04 -32.70 6.77
C ILE A 50 8.00 -31.54 6.47
N GLU A 51 7.73 -30.77 5.42
CA GLU A 51 8.55 -29.64 5.01
C GLU A 51 8.30 -28.42 5.90
N PHE A 52 9.42 -27.80 6.30
CA PHE A 52 9.43 -26.54 7.05
C PHE A 52 10.29 -25.53 6.29
N TYR A 53 9.82 -24.27 6.27
CA TYR A 53 10.52 -23.14 5.68
C TYR A 53 11.25 -22.36 6.78
N PRO A 54 12.60 -22.39 6.82
CA PRO A 54 13.40 -21.62 7.78
C PRO A 54 13.53 -20.16 7.33
N ASN A 55 12.45 -19.40 7.44
CA ASN A 55 12.37 -18.01 7.03
C ASN A 55 13.45 -17.15 7.71
N GLY A 56 14.23 -16.45 6.88
CA GLY A 56 15.38 -15.66 7.30
C GLY A 56 16.73 -16.23 6.87
N THR A 57 16.76 -17.47 6.39
CA THR A 57 17.99 -18.20 6.00
C THR A 57 18.21 -18.33 4.48
N SER A 58 17.47 -17.58 3.66
CA SER A 58 17.64 -17.57 2.20
C SER A 58 19.12 -17.38 1.83
N THR A 59 19.66 -18.22 0.95
CA THR A 59 21.08 -18.21 0.60
C THR A 59 21.32 -18.78 -0.79
N SER A 60 22.44 -18.37 -1.39
CA SER A 60 22.99 -18.87 -2.64
C SER A 60 24.29 -19.66 -2.44
N LEU A 61 24.70 -19.87 -1.18
CA LEU A 61 25.95 -20.58 -0.85
C LEU A 61 25.89 -22.06 -1.25
N PRO A 62 27.04 -22.73 -1.47
CA PRO A 62 27.08 -24.17 -1.74
C PRO A 62 26.42 -25.01 -0.66
N PHE A 63 25.84 -26.15 -1.03
CA PHE A 63 25.05 -27.02 -0.15
C PHE A 63 25.77 -27.42 1.14
N ASP A 64 27.07 -27.75 1.09
CA ASP A 64 27.87 -28.10 2.27
C ASP A 64 27.99 -26.95 3.29
N VAL A 65 27.86 -25.71 2.83
CA VAL A 65 27.82 -24.52 3.69
C VAL A 65 26.41 -24.28 4.21
N GLN A 66 25.39 -24.53 3.39
CA GLN A 66 23.98 -24.42 3.82
C GLN A 66 23.70 -25.37 4.98
N GLU A 67 24.14 -26.62 4.90
CA GLU A 67 24.01 -27.60 5.98
C GLU A 67 24.63 -27.10 7.29
N LYS A 68 25.86 -26.57 7.23
CA LYS A 68 26.53 -25.98 8.39
C LYS A 68 25.79 -24.76 8.96
N ILE A 69 25.22 -23.92 8.11
CA ILE A 69 24.41 -22.78 8.55
C ILE A 69 23.18 -23.28 9.30
N ILE A 70 22.43 -24.22 8.72
CA ILE A 70 21.21 -24.76 9.36
C ILE A 70 21.54 -25.45 10.68
N HIS A 71 22.56 -26.31 10.73
CA HIS A 71 22.95 -27.01 11.96
C HIS A 71 23.51 -26.09 13.05
N SER A 72 23.89 -24.84 12.70
CA SER A 72 24.30 -23.84 13.69
C SER A 72 23.13 -23.13 14.38
N ILE A 73 21.90 -23.30 13.88
CA ILE A 73 20.70 -22.69 14.46
C ILE A 73 20.20 -23.58 15.61
N PRO A 74 20.03 -23.03 16.84
CA PRO A 74 19.52 -23.81 17.96
C PRO A 74 18.19 -24.50 17.66
N GLY A 75 18.12 -25.81 17.92
CA GLY A 75 16.98 -26.67 17.62
C GLY A 75 17.00 -27.30 16.23
N LEU A 76 17.93 -26.92 15.35
CA LEU A 76 18.11 -27.47 14.00
C LEU A 76 19.44 -28.22 13.82
N GLU A 77 20.12 -28.58 14.91
CA GLU A 77 21.48 -29.17 14.92
C GLU A 77 21.56 -30.46 14.10
N ASN A 78 20.46 -31.21 14.01
CA ASN A 78 20.35 -32.46 13.24
C ASN A 78 19.28 -32.39 12.15
N ALA A 79 18.86 -31.18 11.75
CA ALA A 79 17.84 -31.00 10.74
C ALA A 79 18.31 -31.57 9.39
N LYS A 80 17.39 -32.20 8.64
CA LYS A 80 17.67 -32.72 7.30
C LYS A 80 17.11 -31.77 6.25
N ILE A 81 17.98 -31.30 5.36
CA ILE A 81 17.58 -30.44 4.24
C ILE A 81 16.93 -31.31 3.17
N ILE A 82 15.64 -31.07 2.89
CA ILE A 82 14.89 -31.74 1.83
C ILE A 82 15.16 -31.05 0.48
N ARG A 83 15.21 -29.71 0.48
CA ARG A 83 15.46 -28.89 -0.72
C ARG A 83 16.57 -27.88 -0.42
N PRO A 84 17.64 -27.82 -1.22
CA PRO A 84 18.69 -26.83 -1.03
C PRO A 84 18.16 -25.42 -1.34
N ALA A 85 18.67 -24.43 -0.61
CA ALA A 85 18.44 -23.03 -0.93
C ALA A 85 19.16 -22.66 -2.24
N TYR A 86 18.61 -21.69 -2.97
CA TYR A 86 19.19 -21.20 -4.21
C TYR A 86 18.78 -19.74 -4.44
N ALA A 87 19.42 -19.12 -5.43
CA ALA A 87 19.00 -17.83 -5.97
C ALA A 87 18.60 -18.00 -7.44
N ILE A 88 17.66 -17.18 -7.88
CA ILE A 88 17.19 -17.13 -9.27
C ILE A 88 17.46 -15.73 -9.82
N GLU A 89 18.04 -15.67 -11.01
CA GLU A 89 18.18 -14.46 -11.81
C GLU A 89 17.25 -14.60 -13.02
N TYR A 90 16.53 -13.53 -13.37
CA TYR A 90 15.49 -13.55 -14.39
C TYR A 90 15.39 -12.19 -15.07
N ASP A 91 14.95 -12.20 -16.32
CA ASP A 91 14.65 -10.98 -17.07
C ASP A 91 13.34 -10.36 -16.60
N PHE A 92 13.29 -9.03 -16.60
CA PHE A 92 12.07 -8.26 -16.35
C PHE A 92 11.98 -7.09 -17.33
N VAL A 93 10.78 -6.58 -17.55
CA VAL A 93 10.52 -5.40 -18.37
C VAL A 93 10.45 -4.19 -17.45
N ASP A 94 11.18 -3.13 -17.78
CA ASP A 94 11.12 -1.88 -17.02
C ASP A 94 9.66 -1.37 -16.98
N PRO A 95 9.03 -1.29 -15.78
CA PRO A 95 7.63 -0.94 -15.66
C PRO A 95 7.34 0.51 -16.06
N THR A 96 8.36 1.37 -16.26
CA THR A 96 8.18 2.71 -16.84
C THR A 96 7.68 2.66 -18.29
N HIS A 97 7.77 1.52 -18.96
CA HIS A 97 7.14 1.28 -20.27
C HIS A 97 5.64 0.98 -20.20
N LEU A 98 5.04 0.96 -19.01
CA LEU A 98 3.61 0.76 -18.82
C LEU A 98 2.90 2.08 -18.50
N TYR A 99 1.62 2.17 -18.87
CA TYR A 99 0.70 3.14 -18.29
C TYR A 99 0.23 2.67 -16.90
N PRO A 100 -0.37 3.55 -16.07
CA PRO A 100 -1.00 3.15 -14.80
C PRO A 100 -2.13 2.11 -14.92
N THR A 101 -2.58 1.84 -16.16
CA THR A 101 -3.51 0.75 -16.49
C THR A 101 -2.82 -0.63 -16.58
N LEU A 102 -1.49 -0.66 -16.46
CA LEU A 102 -0.59 -1.77 -16.75
C LEU A 102 -0.55 -2.21 -18.22
N GLU A 103 -1.15 -1.42 -19.12
CA GLU A 103 -1.01 -1.57 -20.56
C GLU A 103 0.37 -1.07 -21.01
N THR A 104 1.00 -1.78 -21.94
CA THR A 104 2.28 -1.33 -22.49
C THR A 104 2.10 -0.08 -23.36
N LYS A 105 3.06 0.84 -23.30
CA LYS A 105 3.11 2.03 -24.15
C LYS A 105 3.45 1.72 -25.62
N ILE A 106 4.06 0.57 -25.87
CA ILE A 106 4.57 0.17 -27.19
C ILE A 106 3.51 -0.62 -27.97
N ILE A 107 2.82 -1.55 -27.32
CA ILE A 107 1.83 -2.44 -27.93
C ILE A 107 0.50 -2.26 -27.21
N GLN A 108 -0.48 -1.66 -27.89
CA GLN A 108 -1.84 -1.55 -27.37
C GLN A 108 -2.46 -2.93 -27.18
N GLY A 109 -3.22 -3.10 -26.10
CA GLY A 109 -3.85 -4.38 -25.74
C GLY A 109 -2.90 -5.40 -25.08
N LEU A 110 -1.60 -5.12 -24.96
CA LEU A 110 -0.66 -5.95 -24.19
C LEU A 110 -0.56 -5.42 -22.76
N PHE A 111 -0.67 -6.30 -21.76
CA PHE A 111 -0.63 -5.95 -20.35
C PHE A 111 0.38 -6.83 -19.61
N ASN A 112 1.15 -6.24 -18.71
CA ASN A 112 2.10 -6.97 -17.87
C ASN A 112 1.72 -6.88 -16.39
N ALA A 113 1.88 -7.97 -15.65
CA ALA A 113 1.60 -8.00 -14.21
C ALA A 113 2.53 -8.98 -13.47
N GLY A 114 2.94 -8.61 -12.26
CA GLY A 114 3.72 -9.45 -11.37
C GLY A 114 5.21 -9.36 -11.59
N GLN A 115 5.92 -10.47 -11.43
CA GLN A 115 7.38 -10.48 -11.38
C GLN A 115 8.05 -9.94 -12.66
N ILE A 116 7.38 -10.04 -13.81
CA ILE A 116 7.83 -9.45 -15.08
C ILE A 116 7.94 -7.92 -15.02
N ASN A 117 7.22 -7.25 -14.11
CA ASN A 117 7.32 -5.80 -13.87
C ASN A 117 8.36 -5.44 -12.80
N GLY A 118 9.19 -6.41 -12.40
CA GLY A 118 10.22 -6.26 -11.39
C GLY A 118 9.69 -6.10 -9.96
N THR A 119 8.49 -6.61 -9.65
CA THR A 119 8.05 -6.83 -8.26
C THR A 119 8.47 -8.21 -7.75
N THR A 120 8.55 -8.40 -6.44
CA THR A 120 8.71 -9.72 -5.83
C THR A 120 7.77 -9.87 -4.64
N GLY A 121 6.95 -10.92 -4.67
CA GLY A 121 5.89 -11.16 -3.68
C GLY A 121 4.57 -11.52 -4.36
N TYR A 122 3.78 -12.35 -3.68
CA TYR A 122 2.54 -12.89 -4.24
C TYR A 122 1.46 -11.82 -4.29
N GLU A 123 1.39 -10.97 -3.27
CA GLU A 123 0.43 -9.90 -3.08
C GLU A 123 0.63 -8.79 -4.11
N GLU A 124 1.88 -8.39 -4.36
CA GLU A 124 2.23 -7.43 -5.41
C GLU A 124 1.84 -7.94 -6.79
N ALA A 125 2.10 -9.22 -7.06
CA ALA A 125 1.75 -9.83 -8.33
C ALA A 125 0.24 -9.96 -8.52
N ALA A 126 -0.48 -10.42 -7.51
CA ALA A 126 -1.94 -10.52 -7.54
C ALA A 126 -2.61 -9.13 -7.67
N GLY A 127 -2.10 -8.12 -6.95
CA GLY A 127 -2.59 -6.75 -7.02
C GLY A 127 -2.40 -6.11 -8.39
N GLN A 128 -1.30 -6.40 -9.08
CA GLN A 128 -1.13 -6.01 -10.48
C GLN A 128 -2.06 -6.81 -11.40
N GLY A 129 -2.13 -8.14 -11.18
CA GLY A 129 -2.92 -9.05 -12.01
C GLY A 129 -4.39 -8.67 -12.09
N ILE A 130 -5.00 -8.29 -10.97
CA ILE A 130 -6.41 -7.85 -10.97
C ILE A 130 -6.62 -6.56 -11.76
N VAL A 131 -5.70 -5.58 -11.66
CA VAL A 131 -5.79 -4.31 -12.42
C VAL A 131 -5.58 -4.56 -13.92
N ALA A 132 -4.53 -5.31 -14.28
CA ALA A 132 -4.24 -5.68 -15.66
C ALA A 132 -5.40 -6.48 -16.27
N GLY A 133 -5.97 -7.44 -15.53
CA GLY A 133 -7.09 -8.25 -15.97
C GLY A 133 -8.37 -7.44 -16.23
N ILE A 134 -8.72 -6.51 -15.34
CA ILE A 134 -9.84 -5.58 -15.55
C ILE A 134 -9.63 -4.77 -16.83
N ASN A 135 -8.44 -4.20 -17.02
CA ASN A 135 -8.16 -3.37 -18.19
C ASN A 135 -8.08 -4.17 -19.49
N ALA A 136 -7.56 -5.40 -19.47
CA ALA A 136 -7.57 -6.30 -20.61
C ALA A 136 -9.01 -6.65 -21.03
N ALA A 137 -9.90 -6.91 -20.07
CA ALA A 137 -11.32 -7.15 -20.36
C ALA A 137 -12.00 -5.90 -20.94
N LEU A 138 -11.76 -4.71 -20.37
CA LEU A 138 -12.27 -3.44 -20.90
C LEU A 138 -11.80 -3.17 -22.33
N TYR A 139 -10.51 -3.43 -22.61
CA TYR A 139 -9.93 -3.32 -23.95
C TYR A 139 -10.62 -4.28 -24.93
N SER A 140 -10.75 -5.56 -24.57
CA SER A 140 -11.38 -6.58 -25.42
C SER A 140 -12.87 -6.30 -25.70
N LEU A 141 -13.56 -5.62 -24.78
CA LEU A 141 -14.96 -5.20 -24.95
C LEU A 141 -15.10 -3.87 -25.71
N GLY A 142 -14.00 -3.29 -26.20
CA GLY A 142 -14.00 -2.03 -26.91
C GLY A 142 -14.49 -0.84 -26.07
N LYS A 143 -14.33 -0.91 -24.74
CA LYS A 143 -14.70 0.20 -23.85
C LYS A 143 -13.65 1.28 -23.94
N ASP A 144 -14.05 2.54 -23.94
CA ASP A 144 -13.13 3.68 -23.82
C ASP A 144 -12.63 3.88 -22.39
N GLU A 145 -13.39 3.39 -21.40
CA GLU A 145 -13.00 3.47 -20.00
C GLU A 145 -11.76 2.61 -19.72
N ARG A 146 -10.85 3.16 -18.90
CA ARG A 146 -9.74 2.42 -18.31
C ARG A 146 -9.79 2.55 -16.79
N PHE A 147 -9.57 1.45 -16.10
CA PHE A 147 -9.46 1.41 -14.66
C PHE A 147 -8.06 1.80 -14.22
N ILE A 148 -7.96 2.91 -13.49
CA ILE A 148 -6.75 3.35 -12.80
C ILE A 148 -7.13 3.52 -11.35
N LEU A 149 -6.41 2.83 -10.47
CA LEU A 149 -6.64 2.93 -9.03
C LEU A 149 -5.73 4.01 -8.44
N GLY A 150 -6.31 5.01 -7.79
CA GLY A 150 -5.55 6.10 -7.20
C GLY A 150 -4.65 5.64 -6.04
N ARG A 151 -3.49 6.28 -5.90
CA ARG A 151 -2.61 6.08 -4.73
C ARG A 151 -3.29 6.42 -3.42
N ASP A 152 -4.19 7.39 -3.44
CA ASP A 152 -5.01 7.82 -2.31
C ASP A 152 -6.19 6.87 -2.03
N GLU A 153 -6.41 5.88 -2.89
CA GLU A 153 -7.51 4.93 -2.75
C GLU A 153 -7.06 3.54 -2.31
N ALA A 154 -5.85 3.09 -2.66
CA ALA A 154 -5.32 1.79 -2.22
C ALA A 154 -3.79 1.65 -2.36
N TYR A 155 -3.22 0.73 -1.57
CA TYR A 155 -1.83 0.30 -1.72
C TYR A 155 -1.51 -0.29 -3.11
N ILE A 156 -2.48 -0.91 -3.79
CA ILE A 156 -2.31 -1.34 -5.20
C ILE A 156 -2.04 -0.13 -6.10
N GLY A 157 -2.75 0.98 -5.89
CA GLY A 157 -2.51 2.23 -6.61
C GLY A 157 -1.14 2.85 -6.28
N VAL A 158 -0.73 2.82 -5.01
CA VAL A 158 0.62 3.23 -4.56
C VAL A 158 1.71 2.42 -5.28
N MET A 159 1.57 1.10 -5.31
CA MET A 159 2.51 0.21 -5.99
C MET A 159 2.58 0.50 -7.49
N ILE A 160 1.44 0.52 -8.19
CA ILE A 160 1.42 0.72 -9.64
C ILE A 160 1.99 2.09 -10.00
N ASP A 161 1.62 3.14 -9.28
CA ASP A 161 2.16 4.48 -9.54
C ASP A 161 3.67 4.55 -9.23
N ASP A 162 4.17 3.89 -8.17
CA ASP A 162 5.62 3.80 -7.93
C ASP A 162 6.33 3.11 -9.10
N LEU A 163 5.81 1.96 -9.55
CA LEU A 163 6.39 1.16 -10.62
C LEU A 163 6.48 1.96 -11.94
N VAL A 164 5.35 2.53 -12.39
CA VAL A 164 5.28 3.18 -13.70
C VAL A 164 5.97 4.55 -13.74
N ASN A 165 6.17 5.21 -12.59
CA ASN A 165 6.81 6.52 -12.51
C ASN A 165 8.28 6.49 -12.09
N ARG A 166 8.68 5.54 -11.25
CA ARG A 166 10.05 5.50 -10.70
C ARG A 166 10.88 4.35 -11.27
N GLY A 167 10.24 3.39 -11.92
CA GLY A 167 10.90 2.15 -12.31
C GLY A 167 11.34 1.34 -11.09
N VAL A 168 12.16 0.33 -11.33
CA VAL A 168 12.71 -0.54 -10.30
C VAL A 168 14.18 -0.80 -10.57
N ARG A 169 15.04 -0.50 -9.59
CA ARG A 169 16.48 -0.84 -9.62
C ARG A 169 16.80 -2.14 -8.88
N GLU A 170 15.86 -2.55 -8.03
CA GLU A 170 15.85 -3.79 -7.27
C GLU A 170 14.40 -4.27 -7.22
N PRO A 171 14.13 -5.57 -6.97
CA PRO A 171 12.77 -6.07 -6.97
C PRO A 171 11.89 -5.32 -5.95
N TYR A 172 10.81 -4.71 -6.43
CA TYR A 172 9.89 -3.91 -5.62
C TYR A 172 9.14 -4.80 -4.63
N ARG A 173 9.08 -4.34 -3.38
CA ARG A 173 8.25 -4.90 -2.30
C ARG A 173 7.37 -3.81 -1.70
N LEU A 174 6.13 -4.17 -1.45
CA LEU A 174 5.13 -3.32 -0.83
C LEU A 174 5.41 -3.23 0.67
N PHE A 175 5.64 -2.02 1.14
CA PHE A 175 5.74 -1.73 2.57
C PHE A 175 4.79 -0.60 2.92
N THR A 176 4.24 -0.65 4.13
CA THR A 176 3.33 0.39 4.62
C THR A 176 3.99 1.77 4.63
N SER A 177 5.31 1.83 4.81
CA SER A 177 6.10 3.06 4.77
C SER A 177 5.98 3.84 3.46
N ARG A 178 5.58 3.20 2.35
CA ARG A 178 5.47 3.84 1.03
C ARG A 178 4.14 4.57 0.78
N ALA A 179 3.12 4.35 1.62
CA ALA A 179 1.87 5.09 1.51
C ALA A 179 1.87 6.33 2.42
N GLU A 180 1.45 7.46 1.85
CA GLU A 180 1.32 8.74 2.54
C GLU A 180 0.04 8.79 3.40
N TYR A 181 -1.04 8.14 2.93
CA TYR A 181 -2.38 8.20 3.52
C TYR A 181 -2.74 6.96 4.36
N ARG A 182 -1.82 6.51 5.22
CA ARG A 182 -1.94 5.22 5.94
C ARG A 182 -3.21 5.07 6.79
N LEU A 183 -3.77 6.16 7.32
CA LEU A 183 -5.00 6.10 8.14
C LEU A 183 -6.26 5.97 7.28
N LEU A 184 -6.18 6.35 6.00
CA LEU A 184 -7.25 6.09 5.03
C LEU A 184 -7.10 4.69 4.42
N LEU A 185 -5.87 4.23 4.18
CA LEU A 185 -5.56 2.96 3.49
C LEU A 185 -5.36 1.79 4.46
N ARG A 186 -6.35 1.57 5.33
CA ARG A 186 -6.31 0.49 6.34
C ARG A 186 -6.79 -0.83 5.76
N TYR A 187 -6.41 -1.95 6.37
CA TYR A 187 -6.88 -3.26 5.91
C TYR A 187 -8.38 -3.46 6.20
N ASP A 188 -8.85 -2.93 7.33
CA ASP A 188 -10.23 -3.06 7.84
C ASP A 188 -11.30 -2.40 6.96
N ASN A 189 -10.92 -1.35 6.20
CA ASN A 189 -11.81 -0.54 5.39
C ASN A 189 -11.57 -0.69 3.87
N ALA A 190 -10.84 -1.72 3.45
CA ALA A 190 -10.56 -1.96 2.04
C ALA A 190 -11.84 -2.20 1.22
N ASP A 191 -12.82 -2.86 1.81
CA ASP A 191 -14.16 -3.07 1.26
C ASP A 191 -14.87 -1.73 0.99
N TYR A 192 -14.89 -0.81 1.95
CA TYR A 192 -15.48 0.53 1.78
C TYR A 192 -14.86 1.28 0.61
N ARG A 193 -13.54 1.24 0.51
CA ARG A 193 -12.79 1.97 -0.52
C ARG A 193 -12.99 1.37 -1.91
N LEU A 194 -13.03 0.04 -2.02
CA LEU A 194 -12.86 -0.66 -3.30
C LEU A 194 -14.10 -1.40 -3.81
N ALA A 195 -15.09 -1.71 -2.98
CA ALA A 195 -16.28 -2.46 -3.41
C ALA A 195 -17.06 -1.76 -4.52
N LYS A 196 -17.06 -0.42 -4.56
CA LYS A 196 -17.65 0.38 -5.65
C LYS A 196 -17.06 0.03 -7.02
N TYR A 197 -15.75 -0.25 -7.08
CA TYR A 197 -15.06 -0.67 -8.30
C TYR A 197 -15.36 -2.13 -8.62
N GLY A 198 -15.32 -3.00 -7.60
CA GLY A 198 -15.67 -4.41 -7.75
C GLY A 198 -17.07 -4.59 -8.36
N TYR A 199 -18.06 -3.83 -7.89
CA TYR A 199 -19.41 -3.85 -8.46
C TYR A 199 -19.47 -3.23 -9.87
N ARG A 200 -18.85 -2.06 -10.06
CA ARG A 200 -18.83 -1.35 -11.36
C ARG A 200 -18.26 -2.22 -12.48
N PHE A 201 -17.21 -2.99 -12.21
CA PHE A 201 -16.54 -3.85 -13.19
C PHE A 201 -17.06 -5.31 -13.19
N GLY A 202 -18.16 -5.59 -12.47
CA GLY A 202 -18.80 -6.90 -12.48
C GLY A 202 -18.07 -8.01 -11.71
N LEU A 203 -17.10 -7.66 -10.86
CA LEU A 203 -16.37 -8.60 -10.00
C LEU A 203 -17.11 -8.93 -8.69
N LEU A 204 -18.01 -8.04 -8.27
CA LEU A 204 -18.89 -8.27 -7.12
C LEU A 204 -20.34 -8.40 -7.56
N THR A 205 -21.07 -9.32 -6.94
CA THR A 205 -22.52 -9.38 -7.08
C THR A 205 -23.18 -8.18 -6.41
N ARG A 206 -24.43 -7.86 -6.80
CA ARG A 206 -25.21 -6.81 -6.14
C ARG A 206 -25.37 -7.06 -4.64
N GLU A 207 -25.60 -8.31 -4.25
CA GLU A 207 -25.74 -8.70 -2.85
C GLU A 207 -24.47 -8.41 -2.04
N GLN A 208 -23.30 -8.75 -2.58
CA GLN A 208 -22.01 -8.46 -1.94
C GLN A 208 -21.80 -6.96 -1.77
N TYR A 209 -22.10 -6.16 -2.80
CA TYR A 209 -21.95 -4.71 -2.75
C TYR A 209 -22.93 -4.07 -1.74
N GLU A 210 -24.20 -4.48 -1.74
CA GLU A 210 -25.21 -3.97 -0.80
C GLU A 210 -24.90 -4.39 0.65
N ARG A 211 -24.26 -5.53 0.88
CA ARG A 211 -23.77 -5.90 2.22
C ARG A 211 -22.75 -4.89 2.74
N VAL A 212 -21.76 -4.53 1.93
CA VAL A 212 -20.75 -3.51 2.30
C VAL A 212 -21.42 -2.16 2.53
N LYS A 213 -22.34 -1.75 1.64
CA LYS A 213 -23.05 -0.48 1.78
C LYS A 213 -23.84 -0.41 3.09
N ARG A 214 -24.61 -1.46 3.42
CA ARG A 214 -25.38 -1.55 4.67
C ARG A 214 -24.48 -1.48 5.90
N LYS A 215 -23.35 -2.21 5.92
CA LYS A 215 -22.35 -2.13 7.01
C LYS A 215 -21.98 -0.67 7.31
N TYR A 216 -21.58 0.09 6.29
CA TYR A 216 -21.12 1.47 6.47
C TYR A 216 -22.25 2.49 6.68
N GLU A 217 -23.47 2.21 6.24
CA GLU A 217 -24.67 2.96 6.63
C GLU A 217 -24.96 2.78 8.13
N THR A 218 -24.88 1.54 8.63
CA THR A 218 -25.05 1.24 10.05
C THR A 218 -23.96 1.89 10.91
N VAL A 219 -22.69 1.85 10.47
CA VAL A 219 -21.59 2.57 11.15
C VAL A 219 -21.92 4.06 11.32
N LYS A 220 -22.39 4.73 10.26
CA LYS A 220 -22.74 6.16 10.31
C LYS A 220 -23.89 6.43 11.27
N VAL A 221 -24.98 5.67 11.16
CA VAL A 221 -26.14 5.80 12.05
C VAL A 221 -25.71 5.59 13.51
N PHE A 222 -24.84 4.63 13.76
CA PHE A 222 -24.35 4.36 15.10
C PHE A 222 -23.49 5.51 15.64
N ILE A 223 -22.55 6.04 14.86
CA ILE A 223 -21.75 7.21 15.27
C ILE A 223 -22.66 8.39 15.64
N GLU A 224 -23.72 8.66 14.88
CA GLU A 224 -24.67 9.73 15.22
C GLU A 224 -25.42 9.43 16.52
N LYS A 225 -25.88 8.19 16.76
CA LYS A 225 -26.46 7.80 18.06
C LYS A 225 -25.48 8.03 19.22
N LEU A 226 -24.19 7.74 19.04
CA LEU A 226 -23.18 7.98 20.08
C LEU A 226 -23.03 9.46 20.45
N ARG A 227 -23.34 10.37 19.51
CA ARG A 227 -23.32 11.83 19.74
C ARG A 227 -24.55 12.31 20.51
N GLU A 228 -25.64 11.57 20.49
CA GLU A 228 -26.89 11.91 21.18
C GLU A 228 -26.93 11.36 22.61
N VAL A 229 -26.42 10.13 22.81
CA VAL A 229 -26.49 9.45 24.11
C VAL A 229 -25.53 10.08 25.11
N LYS A 230 -26.08 10.73 26.15
CA LYS A 230 -25.32 11.24 27.30
C LYS A 230 -25.29 10.23 28.43
N VAL A 231 -24.12 10.06 29.04
CA VAL A 231 -23.91 9.12 30.14
C VAL A 231 -23.45 9.88 31.37
N LYS A 232 -24.09 9.56 32.50
CA LYS A 232 -23.74 10.15 33.80
C LYS A 232 -22.46 9.52 34.37
N PRO A 233 -21.67 10.27 35.16
CA PRO A 233 -20.45 9.75 35.77
C PRO A 233 -20.62 8.43 36.53
N GLU A 234 -21.73 8.24 37.24
CA GLU A 234 -21.96 7.07 38.09
C GLU A 234 -22.06 5.77 37.28
N ILE A 235 -22.47 5.86 36.02
CA ILE A 235 -22.63 4.71 35.13
C ILE A 235 -21.30 4.35 34.46
N ILE A 236 -20.55 5.35 33.98
CA ILE A 236 -19.38 5.12 33.12
C ILE A 236 -18.04 5.13 33.85
N ASN A 237 -17.93 5.79 35.01
CA ASN A 237 -16.67 5.84 35.76
C ASN A 237 -16.10 4.46 36.11
N PRO A 238 -16.88 3.41 36.44
CA PRO A 238 -16.34 2.06 36.63
C PRO A 238 -15.61 1.51 35.39
N VAL A 239 -16.12 1.82 34.18
CA VAL A 239 -15.48 1.44 32.92
C VAL A 239 -14.20 2.26 32.70
N LEU A 240 -14.24 3.56 33.01
CA LEU A 240 -13.09 4.45 32.87
C LEU A 240 -11.94 4.06 33.82
N GLU A 241 -12.25 3.76 35.07
CA GLU A 241 -11.26 3.32 36.07
C GLU A 241 -10.60 2.01 35.66
N LYS A 242 -11.39 1.02 35.21
CA LYS A 242 -10.85 -0.25 34.67
C LYS A 242 -9.94 -0.03 33.45
N ALA A 243 -10.24 0.99 32.65
CA ALA A 243 -9.42 1.39 31.50
C ALA A 243 -8.21 2.28 31.87
N ASN A 244 -7.99 2.58 33.15
CA ASN A 244 -7.01 3.57 33.63
C ASN A 244 -7.20 4.98 33.01
N SER A 245 -8.46 5.35 32.74
CA SER A 245 -8.87 6.65 32.21
C SER A 245 -9.33 7.59 33.33
N THR A 246 -9.18 8.90 33.13
CA THR A 246 -9.59 9.92 34.11
C THR A 246 -11.11 9.89 34.34
N PRO A 247 -11.61 9.77 35.57
CA PRO A 247 -13.06 9.80 35.85
C PRO A 247 -13.74 11.09 35.33
N LEU A 248 -15.01 10.97 34.96
CA LEU A 248 -15.84 12.12 34.62
C LEU A 248 -16.39 12.81 35.87
N ARG A 249 -16.54 14.13 35.76
CA ARG A 249 -17.19 14.99 36.76
C ARG A 249 -18.59 15.46 36.34
N GLU A 250 -18.87 15.42 35.05
CA GLU A 250 -20.12 15.85 34.44
C GLU A 250 -20.54 14.84 33.37
N SER A 251 -21.81 14.87 32.99
CA SER A 251 -22.32 13.99 31.92
C SER A 251 -21.72 14.38 30.57
N LYS A 252 -21.22 13.39 29.82
CA LYS A 252 -20.70 13.57 28.45
C LYS A 252 -21.35 12.58 27.50
N THR A 253 -21.30 12.89 26.21
CA THR A 253 -21.76 11.97 25.18
C THR A 253 -20.86 10.74 25.11
N VAL A 254 -21.41 9.60 24.72
CA VAL A 254 -20.60 8.38 24.48
C VAL A 254 -19.49 8.66 23.47
N TYR A 255 -19.80 9.45 22.44
CA TYR A 255 -18.87 9.91 21.44
C TYR A 255 -17.65 10.63 22.03
N GLU A 256 -17.87 11.61 22.92
CA GLU A 256 -16.77 12.37 23.56
C GLU A 256 -15.89 11.49 24.44
N ILE A 257 -16.48 10.48 25.09
CA ILE A 257 -15.76 9.56 25.96
C ILE A 257 -14.93 8.58 25.12
N LEU A 258 -15.49 8.07 24.02
CA LEU A 258 -14.84 7.11 23.13
C LEU A 258 -13.60 7.67 22.41
N LYS A 259 -13.47 9.00 22.32
CA LYS A 259 -12.25 9.66 21.81
C LYS A 259 -11.01 9.37 22.65
N ARG A 260 -11.17 8.87 23.88
CA ARG A 260 -10.05 8.49 24.74
C ARG A 260 -9.46 7.15 24.27
N PRO A 261 -8.15 7.09 23.95
CA PRO A 261 -7.56 5.91 23.32
C PRO A 261 -7.68 4.64 24.18
N GLU A 262 -7.62 4.78 25.49
CA GLU A 262 -7.70 3.68 26.46
C GLU A 262 -9.10 3.08 26.62
N VAL A 263 -10.16 3.79 26.20
CA VAL A 263 -11.56 3.34 26.36
C VAL A 263 -12.00 2.55 25.14
N LYS A 264 -12.56 1.35 25.34
CA LYS A 264 -13.10 0.51 24.27
C LYS A 264 -14.61 0.62 24.18
N LEU A 265 -15.15 0.75 22.97
CA LEU A 265 -16.59 0.86 22.72
C LEU A 265 -17.35 -0.32 23.32
N GLN A 266 -16.84 -1.54 23.12
CA GLN A 266 -17.46 -2.76 23.64
C GLN A 266 -17.64 -2.75 25.17
N GLU A 267 -16.72 -2.17 25.93
CA GLU A 267 -16.85 -2.08 27.39
C GLU A 267 -17.90 -1.03 27.79
N MET A 268 -18.01 0.06 27.03
CA MET A 268 -19.03 1.09 27.25
C MET A 268 -20.44 0.54 27.01
N LEU A 269 -20.63 -0.26 25.96
CA LEU A 269 -21.94 -0.84 25.61
C LEU A 269 -22.47 -1.84 26.66
N ARG A 270 -21.63 -2.30 27.60
CA ARG A 270 -22.09 -3.16 28.71
C ARG A 270 -22.87 -2.41 29.79
N VAL A 271 -22.66 -1.10 29.91
CA VAL A 271 -23.25 -0.27 30.97
C VAL A 271 -24.21 0.79 30.42
N ILE A 272 -24.31 0.90 29.10
CA ILE A 272 -25.20 1.84 28.41
C ILE A 272 -26.28 1.02 27.70
N PRO A 273 -27.58 1.35 27.86
CA PRO A 273 -28.64 0.70 27.11
C PRO A 273 -28.46 1.03 25.62
N PHE A 274 -27.95 0.08 24.86
CA PHE A 274 -27.73 0.22 23.44
C PHE A 274 -28.11 -1.07 22.73
N GLU A 275 -29.16 -1.01 21.91
CA GLU A 275 -29.63 -2.15 21.13
C GLU A 275 -29.15 -2.02 19.68
N LEU A 276 -28.52 -3.08 19.18
CA LEU A 276 -28.16 -3.26 17.79
C LEU A 276 -28.88 -4.51 17.30
N ASP A 277 -29.85 -4.30 16.41
CA ASP A 277 -30.59 -5.37 15.77
C ASP A 277 -29.78 -5.97 14.61
N ILE A 278 -28.71 -6.71 14.97
CA ILE A 278 -27.79 -7.34 14.03
C ILE A 278 -27.53 -8.78 14.49
N GLU A 279 -28.16 -9.74 13.82
CA GLU A 279 -28.03 -11.17 14.14
C GLU A 279 -26.65 -11.74 13.77
N ASP A 280 -26.03 -11.24 12.70
CA ASP A 280 -24.69 -11.67 12.27
C ASP A 280 -23.64 -11.09 13.22
N ARG A 281 -23.16 -11.93 14.16
CA ARG A 281 -22.15 -11.57 15.15
C ARG A 281 -20.86 -11.05 14.53
N LYS A 282 -20.42 -11.61 13.41
CA LYS A 282 -19.17 -11.16 12.77
C LYS A 282 -19.35 -9.76 12.19
N LEU A 283 -20.48 -9.52 11.52
CA LEU A 283 -20.81 -8.20 11.00
C LEU A 283 -20.93 -7.17 12.13
N LEU A 284 -21.55 -7.56 13.25
CA LEU A 284 -21.62 -6.72 14.43
C LEU A 284 -20.22 -6.34 14.92
N GLU A 285 -19.32 -7.30 15.09
CA GLU A 285 -17.92 -7.05 15.51
C GLU A 285 -17.20 -6.08 14.56
N GLU A 286 -17.32 -6.28 13.24
CA GLU A 286 -16.73 -5.38 12.23
C GLU A 286 -17.31 -3.95 12.31
N ILE A 287 -18.61 -3.80 12.58
CA ILE A 287 -19.24 -2.49 12.74
C ILE A 287 -18.75 -1.79 14.01
N LEU A 288 -18.67 -2.52 15.14
CA LEU A 288 -18.19 -1.96 16.41
C LEU A 288 -16.73 -1.47 16.28
N GLU A 289 -15.88 -2.25 15.62
CA GLU A 289 -14.49 -1.89 15.37
C GLU A 289 -14.37 -0.65 14.49
N GLU A 290 -15.10 -0.59 13.37
CA GLU A 290 -15.06 0.57 12.47
C GLU A 290 -15.60 1.84 13.15
N VAL A 291 -16.67 1.74 13.95
CA VAL A 291 -17.18 2.88 14.74
C VAL A 291 -16.11 3.39 15.70
N GLU A 292 -15.46 2.50 16.44
CA GLU A 292 -14.39 2.89 17.38
C GLU A 292 -13.24 3.59 16.66
N ILE A 293 -12.81 3.07 15.51
CA ILE A 293 -11.74 3.65 14.69
C ILE A 293 -12.14 5.04 14.17
N GLU A 294 -13.31 5.17 13.54
CA GLU A 294 -13.77 6.44 12.97
C GLU A 294 -13.90 7.53 14.05
N VAL A 295 -14.37 7.19 15.25
CA VAL A 295 -14.47 8.17 16.36
C VAL A 295 -13.09 8.57 16.90
N LYS A 296 -12.21 7.59 17.17
CA LYS A 296 -10.89 7.85 17.76
C LYS A 296 -9.95 8.59 16.81
N TYR A 297 -10.02 8.27 15.52
CA TYR A 297 -9.13 8.82 14.51
C TYR A 297 -9.76 9.95 13.67
N GLU A 298 -10.99 10.39 13.98
CA GLU A 298 -11.74 11.43 13.23
C GLU A 298 -10.87 12.62 12.81
N GLY A 299 -10.14 13.22 13.76
CA GLY A 299 -9.32 14.40 13.49
C GLY A 299 -8.17 14.13 12.51
N TYR A 300 -7.51 12.98 12.65
CA TYR A 300 -6.41 12.57 11.79
C TYR A 300 -6.92 12.15 10.40
N ILE A 301 -8.02 11.41 10.34
CA ILE A 301 -8.71 11.02 9.11
C ILE A 301 -9.14 12.27 8.34
N LYS A 302 -9.77 13.24 9.00
CA LYS A 302 -10.20 14.51 8.38
C LYS A 302 -9.02 15.26 7.77
N ARG A 303 -7.90 15.35 8.48
CA ARG A 303 -6.68 15.96 7.97
C ARG A 303 -6.16 15.24 6.72
N GLN A 304 -6.07 13.91 6.74
CA GLN A 304 -5.63 13.15 5.55
C GLN A 304 -6.60 13.30 4.38
N LEU A 305 -7.91 13.38 4.62
CA LEU A 305 -8.90 13.64 3.57
C LEU A 305 -8.73 15.03 2.95
N GLU A 306 -8.34 16.05 3.72
CA GLU A 306 -8.01 17.37 3.18
C GLU A 306 -6.73 17.36 2.34
N GLU A 307 -5.71 16.61 2.77
CA GLU A 307 -4.49 16.39 2.00
C GLU A 307 -4.78 15.66 0.67
N VAL A 308 -5.62 14.61 0.70
CA VAL A 308 -6.10 13.89 -0.50
C VAL A 308 -6.89 14.83 -1.43
N LYS A 309 -7.75 15.70 -0.89
CA LYS A 309 -8.47 16.68 -1.73
C LYS A 309 -7.52 17.61 -2.47
N ARG A 310 -6.45 18.08 -1.82
CA ARG A 310 -5.42 18.92 -2.46
C ARG A 310 -4.65 18.13 -3.52
N PHE A 311 -4.29 16.89 -3.20
CA PHE A 311 -3.63 15.97 -4.12
C PHE A 311 -4.47 15.72 -5.38
N ARG A 312 -5.75 15.36 -5.24
CA ARG A 312 -6.66 15.13 -6.37
C ARG A 312 -6.81 16.34 -7.27
N LYS A 313 -6.77 17.56 -6.71
CA LYS A 313 -6.76 18.78 -7.53
C LYS A 313 -5.55 18.83 -8.45
N LEU A 314 -4.35 18.47 -7.96
CA LEU A 314 -3.14 18.41 -8.79
C LEU A 314 -3.19 17.28 -9.82
N GLU A 315 -3.71 16.11 -9.44
CA GLU A 315 -3.88 14.99 -10.38
C GLU A 315 -4.82 15.31 -11.54
N ASN A 316 -5.87 16.09 -11.29
CA ASN A 316 -6.81 16.48 -12.35
C ASN A 316 -6.24 17.53 -13.33
N VAL A 317 -5.10 18.15 -13.02
CA VAL A 317 -4.43 19.09 -13.94
C VAL A 317 -3.59 18.27 -14.93
N LYS A 318 -4.21 17.92 -16.07
CA LYS A 318 -3.52 17.28 -17.20
C LYS A 318 -2.45 18.21 -17.79
N ILE A 319 -1.28 17.66 -18.10
CA ILE A 319 -0.23 18.36 -18.84
C ILE A 319 -0.42 18.03 -20.32
N PRO A 320 -0.58 19.05 -21.20
CA PRO A 320 -0.63 18.83 -22.65
C PRO A 320 0.62 18.08 -23.16
N PRO A 321 0.48 17.10 -24.07
CA PRO A 321 1.64 16.34 -24.59
C PRO A 321 2.69 17.21 -25.31
N ASP A 322 2.26 18.35 -25.84
CA ASP A 322 3.05 19.35 -26.55
C ASP A 322 3.56 20.48 -25.65
N PHE A 323 3.28 20.43 -24.34
CA PHE A 323 3.66 21.47 -23.39
C PHE A 323 5.19 21.67 -23.36
N ASP A 324 5.61 22.90 -23.57
CA ASP A 324 7.03 23.25 -23.53
C ASP A 324 7.48 23.57 -22.11
N TYR A 325 8.31 22.71 -21.51
CA TYR A 325 8.85 22.95 -20.18
C TYR A 325 9.92 24.06 -20.13
N ASP A 326 10.50 24.47 -21.27
CA ASP A 326 11.57 25.48 -21.29
C ASP A 326 11.09 26.89 -20.92
N ILE A 327 9.82 27.19 -21.21
CA ILE A 327 9.21 28.50 -20.92
C ILE A 327 8.97 28.71 -19.42
N VAL A 328 9.02 27.64 -18.61
CA VAL A 328 8.71 27.69 -17.19
C VAL A 328 9.95 28.17 -16.40
N PRO A 329 9.83 29.14 -15.48
CA PRO A 329 10.96 29.65 -14.72
C PRO A 329 11.31 28.75 -13.52
N ILE A 330 11.71 27.50 -13.81
CA ILE A 330 12.19 26.49 -12.85
C ILE A 330 13.64 26.09 -13.19
N SER A 331 14.30 25.29 -12.36
CA SER A 331 15.71 24.96 -12.60
C SER A 331 15.89 24.14 -13.89
N THR A 332 17.08 24.23 -14.50
CA THR A 332 17.41 23.45 -15.70
C THR A 332 17.33 21.94 -15.43
N GLU A 333 17.70 21.49 -14.23
CA GLU A 333 17.59 20.09 -13.80
C GLU A 333 16.12 19.64 -13.76
N GLU A 334 15.23 20.46 -13.20
CA GLU A 334 13.79 20.17 -13.16
C GLU A 334 13.20 20.09 -14.58
N LYS A 335 13.58 21.02 -15.48
CA LYS A 335 13.15 21.01 -16.89
C LYS A 335 13.58 19.74 -17.61
N GLN A 336 14.86 19.37 -17.48
CA GLN A 336 15.42 18.18 -18.12
C GLN A 336 14.68 16.93 -17.66
N LYS A 337 14.43 16.81 -16.35
CA LYS A 337 13.73 15.68 -15.77
C LYS A 337 12.27 15.60 -16.22
N LEU A 338 11.55 16.73 -16.29
CA LEU A 338 10.17 16.76 -16.78
C LEU A 338 10.08 16.38 -18.27
N LYS A 339 11.05 16.80 -19.09
CA LYS A 339 11.14 16.43 -20.50
C LYS A 339 11.44 14.95 -20.74
N GLU A 340 12.27 14.36 -19.88
CA GLU A 340 12.62 12.94 -19.91
C GLU A 340 11.42 12.09 -19.47
N MET A 341 10.84 12.41 -18.32
CA MET A 341 9.77 11.62 -17.70
C MET A 341 8.38 11.83 -18.33
N LYS A 342 8.15 12.99 -18.97
CA LYS A 342 6.89 13.39 -19.63
C LYS A 342 5.64 13.07 -18.80
N PRO A 343 5.48 13.66 -17.60
CA PRO A 343 4.31 13.41 -16.77
C PRO A 343 3.00 13.83 -17.46
N LEU A 344 1.97 13.01 -17.31
CA LEU A 344 0.61 13.22 -17.81
C LEU A 344 -0.18 14.21 -16.96
N THR A 345 0.16 14.32 -15.66
CA THR A 345 -0.54 15.19 -14.71
C THR A 345 0.45 16.00 -13.88
N LEU A 346 0.00 17.16 -13.39
CA LEU A 346 0.79 17.96 -12.45
C LEU A 346 1.04 17.21 -11.14
N GLY A 347 0.10 16.37 -10.72
CA GLY A 347 0.28 15.48 -9.58
C GLY A 347 1.46 14.52 -9.77
N GLN A 348 1.53 13.86 -10.92
CA GLN A 348 2.65 12.98 -11.28
C GLN A 348 3.98 13.74 -11.30
N ALA A 349 4.02 14.94 -11.89
CA ALA A 349 5.19 15.82 -11.87
C ALA A 349 5.66 16.14 -10.45
N ALA A 350 4.73 16.38 -9.52
CA ALA A 350 5.04 16.69 -8.12
C ALA A 350 5.67 15.53 -7.34
N ARG A 351 5.57 14.29 -7.84
CA ARG A 351 6.17 13.09 -7.22
C ARG A 351 7.49 12.67 -7.81
N LEU A 352 7.90 13.27 -8.92
CA LEU A 352 9.21 13.02 -9.51
C LEU A 352 10.29 13.51 -8.54
N GLU A 353 11.25 12.64 -8.25
CA GLU A 353 12.40 12.98 -7.42
C GLU A 353 13.11 14.21 -8.01
N GLY A 354 13.61 15.14 -7.18
CA GLY A 354 14.29 16.35 -7.69
C GLY A 354 13.37 17.47 -8.20
N ILE A 355 12.05 17.26 -8.30
CA ILE A 355 11.09 18.36 -8.52
C ILE A 355 10.76 19.01 -7.18
N ARG A 356 10.97 20.33 -7.09
CA ARG A 356 10.75 21.07 -5.84
C ARG A 356 9.27 21.36 -5.65
N PRO A 357 8.74 21.29 -4.41
CA PRO A 357 7.34 21.67 -4.12
C PRO A 357 6.99 23.09 -4.56
N ALA A 358 7.96 24.03 -4.48
CA ALA A 358 7.79 25.41 -4.91
C ALA A 358 7.60 25.57 -6.44
N SER A 359 8.05 24.60 -7.23
CA SER A 359 7.94 24.61 -8.70
C SER A 359 6.55 24.21 -9.19
N ILE A 360 5.77 23.49 -8.37
CA ILE A 360 4.45 22.95 -8.76
C ILE A 360 3.40 24.04 -8.98
N PRO A 361 3.25 25.05 -8.11
CA PRO A 361 2.36 26.18 -8.40
C PRO A 361 2.76 26.95 -9.66
N ILE A 362 4.06 27.10 -9.93
CA ILE A 362 4.57 27.78 -11.13
C ILE A 362 4.19 26.98 -12.37
N LEU A 363 4.45 25.67 -12.37
CA LEU A 363 4.05 24.76 -13.44
C LEU A 363 2.54 24.83 -13.69
N ALA A 364 1.71 24.83 -12.64
CA ALA A 364 0.25 24.93 -12.76
C ALA A 364 -0.19 26.16 -13.56
N ILE A 365 0.37 27.33 -13.24
CA ILE A 365 0.07 28.60 -13.91
C ILE A 365 0.46 28.53 -15.39
N TYR A 366 1.67 28.04 -15.69
CA TYR A 366 2.16 27.97 -17.06
C TYR A 366 1.39 26.95 -17.92
N ILE A 367 1.00 25.81 -17.34
CA ILE A 367 0.13 24.83 -18.00
C ILE A 367 -1.23 25.45 -18.33
N GLU A 368 -1.81 26.24 -17.41
CA GLU A 368 -3.08 26.93 -17.65
C GLU A 368 -2.95 27.96 -18.78
N LYS A 369 -1.89 28.78 -18.77
CA LYS A 369 -1.61 29.76 -19.84
C LYS A 369 -1.39 29.10 -21.19
N TRP A 370 -0.67 27.97 -21.24
CA TRP A 370 -0.48 27.17 -22.45
C TRP A 370 -1.82 26.67 -23.00
N LYS A 371 -2.69 26.12 -22.15
CA LYS A 371 -4.03 25.66 -22.56
C LYS A 371 -4.91 26.78 -23.10
N LYS A 372 -4.73 28.02 -22.62
CA LYS A 372 -5.41 29.21 -23.11
C LYS A 372 -4.80 29.79 -24.40
N GLY A 373 -3.66 29.24 -24.86
CA GLY A 373 -2.94 29.74 -26.04
C GLY A 373 -2.21 31.07 -25.82
N GLU A 374 -2.06 31.50 -24.55
CA GLU A 374 -1.35 32.73 -24.16
C GLU A 374 0.17 32.57 -24.24
N LEU A 375 0.65 31.33 -24.28
CA LEU A 375 2.04 30.96 -24.48
C LEU A 375 2.12 30.09 -25.74
N LYS A 376 3.09 30.38 -26.61
CA LYS A 376 3.41 29.58 -27.79
C LYS A 376 4.92 29.35 -27.81
N ARG A 377 5.34 28.26 -28.43
CA ARG A 377 6.75 28.08 -28.81
C ARG A 377 7.17 29.26 -29.67
N GLU A 378 8.21 29.97 -29.24
CA GLU A 378 8.98 30.78 -30.17
C GLU A 378 9.63 29.81 -31.16
N SER A 379 9.33 30.00 -32.44
CA SER A 379 9.77 29.18 -33.56
C SER A 379 11.28 29.18 -33.75
#